data_AF-A0A7C1CQQ1-F1
#
_entry.id   AF-A0A7C1CQQ1-F1
#
_cell.length_a   1.000
_cell.length_b   1.000
_cell.length_c   1.000
_cell.angle_alpha   90.00
_cell.angle_beta   90.00
_cell.angle_gamma   90.00
#
_symmetry.space_group_name_H-M   'P 1'
#
loop_
_entity.id
_entity.type
_entity.pdbx_description
1 polymer ?
#
loop_
_entity_poly.entity_id
_entity_poly.type
_entity_poly.pdbx_seq_one_letter_code
_entity_poly.pdbx_strand_id
1 'polypeptide(L)'
;MKKAFRVVFVIAGVIVGQVAYAQIQNSETLLTINNTPVSADEFISLYIKNTKTTGAKIDKSTLDDYLNLFINFKLKVQAALDAGIDTLSSFRNEYN
;
A
#
# COMPACT_ATOMS: atom_id res chain seq x y z
N MET A 1 23.49 -33.34 32.58
CA MET A 1 22.64 -33.91 31.50
C MET A 1 21.28 -33.21 31.36
N LYS A 2 20.50 -33.02 32.42
CA LYS A 2 19.16 -32.38 32.36
C LYS A 2 19.15 -30.90 31.89
N LYS A 3 20.19 -30.12 32.19
CA LYS A 3 20.32 -28.71 31.76
C LYS A 3 20.68 -28.57 30.27
N ALA A 4 21.59 -29.43 29.78
CA ALA A 4 21.94 -29.49 28.36
C ALA A 4 20.74 -29.94 27.50
N PHE A 5 19.95 -30.90 27.99
CA PHE A 5 18.72 -31.36 27.32
C PHE A 5 17.67 -30.24 27.19
N ARG A 6 17.53 -29.38 28.21
CA ARG A 6 16.66 -28.20 28.20
C ARG A 6 17.14 -27.12 27.23
N VAL A 7 18.45 -26.88 27.14
CA VAL A 7 19.04 -25.90 26.22
C VAL A 7 18.91 -26.36 24.76
N VAL A 8 19.09 -27.66 24.49
CA VAL A 8 18.91 -28.24 23.14
C VAL A 8 17.46 -28.13 22.67
N PHE A 9 16.48 -28.34 23.57
CA PHE A 9 15.05 -28.18 23.23
C PHE A 9 14.65 -26.73 22.92
N VAL A 10 15.26 -25.75 23.60
CA VAL A 10 15.01 -24.32 23.34
C VAL A 10 15.65 -23.87 22.02
N ILE A 11 16.85 -24.34 21.70
CA ILE A 11 17.53 -24.00 20.44
C ILE A 11 16.80 -24.62 19.24
N ALA A 12 16.28 -25.84 19.36
CA ALA A 12 15.50 -26.49 18.31
C ALA A 12 14.17 -25.75 18.01
N GLY A 13 13.53 -25.15 19.01
CA GLY A 13 12.30 -24.36 18.83
C GLY A 13 12.49 -23.03 18.11
N VAL A 14 13.66 -22.38 18.26
CA VAL A 14 13.95 -21.08 17.63
C VAL A 14 14.22 -21.23 16.13
N ILE A 15 14.74 -22.38 15.69
CA ILE A 15 15.08 -22.62 14.28
C ILE A 15 13.82 -22.88 13.43
N VAL A 16 12.73 -23.38 14.01
CA VAL A 16 11.47 -23.69 13.29
C VAL A 16 10.58 -22.44 13.09
N GLY A 17 10.86 -21.34 13.80
CA GLY A 17 10.07 -20.10 13.70
C GLY A 17 10.40 -19.18 12.52
N GLN A 18 11.37 -19.53 11.66
CA GLN A 18 11.92 -18.61 10.64
C GLN A 18 11.25 -18.71 9.25
N VAL A 19 10.25 -19.57 9.05
CA VAL A 19 9.51 -19.69 7.78
C VAL A 19 8.08 -19.15 7.90
N ALA A 20 7.96 -17.88 8.27
CA ALA A 20 6.72 -17.13 8.11
C ALA A 20 6.69 -16.50 6.71
N TYR A 21 6.26 -17.25 5.69
CA TYR A 21 5.84 -16.67 4.41
C TYR A 21 4.38 -16.21 4.51
N ALA A 22 4.12 -15.17 5.30
CA ALA A 22 2.86 -14.45 5.32
C ALA A 22 3.23 -13.00 4.96
N GLN A 23 2.95 -12.44 3.79
CA GLN A 23 1.75 -12.50 2.97
C GLN A 23 2.17 -12.34 1.50
N ILE A 24 1.87 -13.30 0.62
CA ILE A 24 1.87 -13.00 -0.83
C ILE A 24 0.57 -12.24 -1.08
N GLN A 25 0.64 -10.90 -0.97
CA GLN A 25 -0.45 -10.03 -1.40
C GLN A 25 -0.43 -10.03 -2.94
N ASN A 26 -1.13 -10.98 -3.56
CA ASN A 26 -1.46 -10.90 -4.98
C ASN A 26 -2.49 -9.78 -5.17
N SER A 27 -2.04 -8.54 -5.04
CA SER A 27 -2.87 -7.37 -5.26
C SER A 27 -3.16 -7.27 -6.75
N GLU A 28 -4.42 -7.44 -7.14
CA GLU A 28 -4.83 -7.38 -8.53
C GLU A 28 -4.56 -5.97 -9.09
N THR A 29 -4.08 -5.91 -10.33
CA THR A 29 -3.92 -4.63 -11.03
C THR A 29 -5.32 -4.13 -11.42
N LEU A 30 -5.71 -2.98 -10.87
CA LEU A 30 -6.98 -2.33 -11.19
C LEU A 30 -6.91 -1.60 -12.53
N LEU A 31 -5.81 -0.86 -12.75
CA LEU A 31 -5.57 -0.07 -13.94
C LEU A 31 -4.09 0.16 -14.16
N THR A 32 -3.72 0.72 -15.32
CA THR A 32 -2.34 1.07 -15.65
C THR A 32 -2.29 2.52 -16.13
N ILE A 33 -1.35 3.30 -15.59
CA ILE A 33 -1.10 4.69 -15.99
C ILE A 33 0.34 4.77 -16.46
N ASN A 34 0.56 5.16 -17.72
CA ASN A 34 1.90 5.24 -18.31
C ASN A 34 2.75 3.98 -18.06
N ASN A 35 2.20 2.80 -18.38
CA ASN A 35 2.80 1.48 -18.14
C ASN A 35 3.09 1.12 -16.66
N THR A 36 2.67 1.96 -15.71
CA THR A 36 2.79 1.68 -14.28
C THR A 36 1.49 1.06 -13.77
N PRO A 37 1.52 -0.19 -13.25
CA PRO A 37 0.34 -0.82 -12.68
C PRO A 37 -0.08 -0.12 -11.39
N VAL A 38 -1.38 0.08 -11.22
CA VAL A 38 -2.00 0.62 -10.01
C VAL A 38 -2.90 -0.47 -9.44
N SER A 39 -2.70 -0.81 -8.17
CA SER A 39 -3.37 -1.96 -7.56
C SER A 39 -4.76 -1.64 -7.04
N ALA A 40 -5.62 -2.65 -6.99
CA ALA A 40 -6.95 -2.54 -6.40
C ALA A 40 -6.90 -2.20 -4.90
N ASP A 41 -5.90 -2.72 -4.17
CA ASP A 41 -5.75 -2.44 -2.74
C ASP A 41 -5.41 -0.97 -2.46
N GLU A 42 -4.61 -0.33 -3.32
CA GLU A 42 -4.32 1.10 -3.23
C GLU A 42 -5.62 1.91 -3.33
N PHE A 43 -6.43 1.62 -4.35
CA PHE A 43 -7.71 2.28 -4.56
C PHE A 43 -8.67 2.06 -3.38
N ILE A 44 -8.86 0.81 -2.95
CA ILE A 44 -9.76 0.44 -1.85
C ILE A 44 -9.34 1.14 -0.54
N SER A 45 -8.04 1.18 -0.26
CA SER A 45 -7.51 1.81 0.96
C SER A 45 -7.81 3.32 0.98
N LEU A 46 -7.61 4.01 -0.14
CA LEU A 46 -7.89 5.44 -0.25
C LEU A 46 -9.40 5.73 -0.22
N TYR A 47 -10.21 4.92 -0.91
CA TYR A 47 -11.66 5.03 -0.89
C TYR A 47 -12.20 4.87 0.53
N ILE A 48 -11.82 3.81 1.25
CA ILE A 48 -12.25 3.58 2.64
C ILE A 48 -11.81 4.74 3.54
N LYS A 49 -10.59 5.25 3.38
CA LYS A 49 -10.09 6.39 4.15
C LYS A 49 -10.91 7.66 3.88
N ASN A 50 -11.15 7.98 2.60
CA ASN A 50 -11.95 9.13 2.19
C ASN A 50 -13.38 9.04 2.72
N THR A 51 -14.00 7.86 2.60
CA THR A 51 -15.36 7.63 3.08
C THR A 51 -15.46 7.75 4.59
N LYS A 52 -14.47 7.25 5.35
CA LYS A 52 -14.38 7.44 6.80
C LYS A 52 -14.24 8.92 7.19
N THR A 53 -13.43 9.69 6.45
CA THR A 53 -13.23 11.12 6.73
C THR A 53 -14.45 11.97 6.39
N THR A 54 -15.16 11.64 5.31
CA THR A 54 -16.31 12.42 4.82
C THR A 54 -17.65 11.98 5.39
N GLY A 55 -17.74 10.77 5.95
CA GLY A 55 -19.00 10.17 6.39
C GLY A 55 -19.92 9.76 5.22
N ALA A 56 -19.38 9.67 4.00
CA ALA A 56 -20.15 9.26 2.83
C ALA A 56 -20.66 7.81 2.98
N LYS A 57 -21.74 7.49 2.25
CA LYS A 57 -22.23 6.11 2.19
C LYS A 57 -21.37 5.29 1.22
N ILE A 58 -21.12 4.04 1.60
CA ILE A 58 -20.46 3.06 0.74
C ILE A 58 -21.54 2.45 -0.15
N ASP A 59 -21.58 2.85 -1.42
CA ASP A 59 -22.45 2.26 -2.45
C ASP A 59 -21.74 2.29 -3.82
N LYS A 60 -22.34 1.65 -4.83
CA LYS A 60 -21.74 1.55 -6.16
C LYS A 60 -21.57 2.91 -6.86
N SER A 61 -22.53 3.82 -6.69
CA SER A 61 -22.45 5.13 -7.35
C SER A 61 -21.29 5.93 -6.79
N THR A 62 -21.12 5.94 -5.46
CA THR A 62 -20.00 6.64 -4.82
C THR A 62 -18.66 6.00 -5.14
N LEU A 63 -18.63 4.70 -5.41
CA LEU A 63 -17.42 3.99 -5.86
C LEU A 63 -16.99 4.44 -7.25
N ASP A 64 -17.92 4.48 -8.22
CA ASP A 64 -17.64 4.86 -9.61
C ASP A 64 -17.17 6.32 -9.70
N ASP A 65 -17.84 7.22 -8.97
CA ASP A 65 -17.45 8.63 -8.88
C ASP A 65 -16.05 8.78 -8.27
N TYR A 66 -15.76 8.03 -7.21
CA TYR A 66 -14.45 8.07 -6.57
C TYR A 66 -13.36 7.43 -7.45
N LEU A 67 -13.68 6.42 -8.25
CA LEU A 67 -12.75 5.85 -9.23
C LEU A 67 -12.32 6.89 -10.26
N ASN A 68 -13.25 7.69 -10.77
CA ASN A 68 -12.93 8.80 -11.67
C ASN A 68 -12.02 9.85 -11.00
N LEU A 69 -12.32 10.19 -9.74
CA LEU A 69 -11.47 11.12 -8.98
C LEU A 69 -10.06 10.55 -8.76
N PHE A 70 -9.96 9.26 -8.43
CA PHE A 70 -8.70 8.55 -8.24
C PHE A 70 -7.86 8.51 -9.51
N ILE A 71 -8.46 8.19 -10.67
CA ILE A 71 -7.78 8.21 -11.97
C ILE A 71 -7.21 9.60 -12.25
N ASN A 72 -8.04 10.65 -12.09
CA ASN A 72 -7.60 12.03 -12.29
C ASN A 72 -6.48 12.44 -11.34
N PHE A 73 -6.53 12.00 -10.09
CA PHE A 73 -5.47 12.21 -9.11
C PHE A 73 -4.15 11.57 -9.58
N LYS A 74 -4.18 10.29 -9.96
CA LYS A 74 -2.97 9.58 -10.41
C LYS A 74 -2.39 10.16 -11.70
N LEU A 75 -3.24 10.63 -12.63
CA LEU A 75 -2.79 11.35 -13.83
C LEU A 75 -2.06 12.67 -13.49
N LYS A 76 -2.56 13.43 -12.52
CA LYS A 76 -1.89 14.66 -12.04
C LYS A 76 -0.56 14.36 -11.37
N VAL A 77 -0.49 13.30 -10.58
CA VAL A 77 0.77 12.83 -9.98
C VAL A 77 1.76 12.47 -11.06
N GLN A 78 1.35 11.70 -12.08
CA GLN A 78 2.23 11.36 -13.20
C GLN A 78 2.74 12.60 -13.93
N ALA A 79 1.86 13.54 -14.27
CA ALA A 79 2.25 14.78 -14.93
C ALA A 79 3.22 15.63 -14.09
N ALA A 80 3.07 15.62 -12.76
CA ALA A 80 3.99 16.30 -11.85
C ALA A 80 5.38 15.63 -11.81
N LEU A 81 5.43 14.30 -11.83
CA LEU A 81 6.67 13.54 -11.93
C LEU A 81 7.36 13.76 -13.28
N ASP A 82 6.61 13.75 -14.38
CA ASP A 82 7.14 14.04 -15.72
C ASP A 82 7.70 15.46 -15.83
N ALA A 83 7.12 16.41 -15.08
CA ALA A 83 7.60 17.78 -14.94
C ALA A 83 8.73 17.95 -13.91
N GLY A 84 9.15 16.89 -13.23
CA GLY A 84 10.21 16.89 -12.22
C GLY A 84 9.89 17.69 -10.95
N ILE A 85 8.60 17.92 -10.64
CA ILE A 85 8.16 18.72 -9.50
C ILE A 85 8.62 18.10 -8.17
N ASP A 86 8.67 16.77 -8.10
CA ASP A 86 9.15 16.00 -6.96
C ASP A 86 10.64 16.23 -6.64
N THR A 87 11.41 16.74 -7.60
CA THR A 87 12.85 17.01 -7.43
C THR A 87 13.16 18.40 -6.90
N LEU A 88 12.17 19.31 -6.92
CA LEU A 88 12.35 20.69 -6.48
C LEU A 88 12.71 20.75 -4.99
N SER A 89 13.71 21.58 -4.65
CA SER A 89 14.12 21.79 -3.26
C SER A 89 12.97 22.27 -2.37
N SER A 90 12.06 23.08 -2.91
CA SER A 90 10.86 23.55 -2.20
C SER A 90 9.94 22.41 -1.81
N PHE A 91 9.73 21.44 -2.69
CA PHE A 91 8.91 20.26 -2.42
C PHE A 91 9.58 19.35 -1.39
N ARG A 92 10.88 19.07 -1.55
CA ARG A 92 11.65 18.21 -0.63
C ARG A 92 11.76 18.78 0.80
N ASN A 93 11.68 20.10 0.94
CA ASN A 93 11.76 20.80 2.22
C ASN A 93 10.40 21.17 2.80
N GLU A 94 9.28 20.74 2.22
CA GLU A 94 7.93 21.10 2.71
C GLU A 94 7.65 20.62 4.15
N TYR A 95 8.30 19.55 4.57
CA TYR A 95 8.12 18.93 5.89
C TYR A 95 9.31 19.12 6.85
N ASN A 96 10.30 19.94 6.49
CA ASN A 96 11.47 20.28 7.31
C ASN A 96 11.31 21.67 7.94
#